data_AF-A0A975PC65-F1
#
_entry.id   AF-A0A975PC65-F1
#
_cell.length_a   1.000
_cell.length_b   1.000
_cell.length_c   1.000
_cell.angle_alpha   90.00
_cell.angle_beta   90.00
_cell.angle_gamma   90.00
#
_symmetry.space_group_name_H-M   'P 1'
#
loop_
_entity.id
_entity.type
_entity.pdbx_description
1 polymer ?
#
loop_
_entity_poly.entity_id
_entity_poly.type
_entity_poly.pdbx_seq_one_letter_code
_entity_poly.pdbx_strand_id
1 'polypeptide(L)'
;MPKPWVLTRQAEAALKDIAVWTVETFGRRQADAYAEDLIEKCQALADGAAPSKDCRRLVDPALPENLRYARSGQHYVVFIAAPDRMIVVDFLHVRMDLPARLAALGEGDSGE
;
A
#
# COMPACT_ATOMS: atom_id res chain seq x y z
N MET A 1 -0.28 0.98 -20.76
CA MET A 1 -0.32 -0.50 -20.65
C MET A 1 -0.34 -0.83 -19.17
N PRO A 2 -1.13 -1.84 -18.74
CA PRO A 2 -1.17 -2.28 -17.36
C PRO A 2 0.26 -2.67 -16.93
N LYS A 3 0.75 -2.08 -15.83
CA LYS A 3 2.04 -2.48 -15.27
C LYS A 3 1.82 -3.72 -14.39
N PRO A 4 2.68 -4.75 -14.45
CA PRO A 4 2.65 -5.79 -13.44
C PRO A 4 2.87 -5.16 -12.06
N TRP A 5 2.22 -5.72 -11.05
CA TRP A 5 2.46 -5.30 -9.68
C TRP A 5 2.74 -6.50 -8.79
N VAL A 6 3.56 -6.26 -7.77
CA VAL A 6 4.03 -7.29 -6.83
C VAL A 6 3.88 -6.79 -5.40
N LEU A 7 3.71 -7.74 -4.47
CA LEU A 7 3.74 -7.48 -3.03
C LEU A 7 5.16 -7.69 -2.51
N THR A 8 5.61 -6.81 -1.63
CA THR A 8 6.70 -7.17 -0.72
C THR A 8 6.20 -8.20 0.31
N ARG A 9 7.13 -8.88 1.00
CA ARG A 9 6.77 -9.77 2.12
C ARG A 9 5.98 -9.05 3.22
N GLN A 10 6.30 -7.78 3.47
CA GLN A 10 5.60 -6.95 4.43
C GLN A 10 4.16 -6.66 3.99
N ALA A 11 3.95 -6.27 2.73
CA ALA A 11 2.62 -6.05 2.18
C ALA A 11 1.76 -7.33 2.19
N GLU A 12 2.37 -8.49 1.89
CA GLU A 12 1.69 -9.78 1.98
C GLU A 12 1.28 -10.12 3.41
N ALA A 13 2.16 -9.88 4.39
CA ALA A 13 1.85 -10.07 5.81
C ALA A 13 0.71 -9.13 6.26
N ALA A 14 0.78 -7.85 5.90
CA ALA A 14 -0.26 -6.87 6.22
C ALA A 14 -1.63 -7.27 5.63
N LEU A 15 -1.68 -7.76 4.39
CA LEU A 15 -2.93 -8.28 3.80
C LEU A 15 -3.49 -9.47 4.58
N LYS A 16 -2.64 -10.40 5.02
CA LYS A 16 -3.06 -11.55 5.82
C LYS A 16 -3.63 -11.10 7.17
N ASP A 17 -2.95 -10.17 7.84
CA ASP A 17 -3.41 -9.63 9.12
C ASP A 17 -4.75 -8.89 8.99
N ILE A 18 -4.91 -8.08 7.94
CA ILE A 18 -6.18 -7.42 7.60
C ILE A 18 -7.27 -8.46 7.38
N ALA A 19 -7.00 -9.52 6.61
CA ALA A 19 -7.97 -10.56 6.32
C ALA A 19 -8.39 -11.31 7.59
N VAL A 20 -7.44 -11.74 8.43
CA VAL A 20 -7.70 -12.44 9.70
C VAL A 20 -8.57 -11.58 10.61
N TRP A 21 -8.15 -10.33 10.86
CA TRP A 21 -8.91 -9.43 11.72
C TRP A 21 -10.32 -9.13 11.17
N THR A 22 -10.46 -9.00 9.84
CA THR A 22 -11.76 -8.76 9.19
C THR A 22 -12.67 -9.99 9.32
N VAL A 23 -12.13 -11.21 9.21
CA VAL A 23 -12.89 -12.44 9.47
C VAL A 23 -13.38 -12.48 10.91
N GLU A 24 -12.51 -12.21 11.87
CA GLU A 24 -12.82 -12.25 13.30
C GLU A 24 -13.85 -11.19 13.70
N THR A 25 -13.77 -10.01 13.10
CA THR A 25 -14.61 -8.87 13.48
C THR A 25 -15.95 -8.85 12.74
N PHE A 26 -15.95 -9.24 11.46
CA PHE A 26 -17.09 -9.02 10.56
C PHE A 26 -17.55 -10.27 9.79
N GLY A 27 -16.79 -11.37 9.88
CA GLY A 27 -17.08 -12.61 9.20
C GLY A 27 -16.48 -12.70 7.79
N ARG A 28 -16.35 -13.95 7.33
CA ARG A 28 -15.65 -14.32 6.09
C ARG A 28 -16.11 -13.56 4.85
N ARG A 29 -17.43 -13.36 4.67
CA ARG A 29 -17.95 -12.65 3.49
C ARG A 29 -17.40 -11.23 3.37
N GLN A 30 -17.30 -10.51 4.50
CA GLN A 30 -16.76 -9.16 4.48
C GLN A 30 -15.24 -9.16 4.29
N ALA A 31 -14.54 -10.16 4.83
CA ALA A 31 -13.10 -10.31 4.60
C ALA A 31 -12.78 -10.58 3.12
N ASP A 32 -13.52 -11.46 2.46
CA ASP A 32 -13.31 -11.78 1.05
C ASP A 32 -13.57 -10.54 0.17
N ALA A 33 -14.70 -9.84 0.38
CA ALA A 33 -15.02 -8.61 -0.36
C ALA A 33 -14.00 -7.49 -0.11
N TYR A 34 -13.54 -7.32 1.13
CA TYR A 34 -12.58 -6.27 1.45
C TYR A 34 -11.18 -6.56 0.91
N ALA A 35 -10.77 -7.84 0.87
CA ALA A 35 -9.54 -8.23 0.20
C ALA A 35 -9.63 -7.93 -1.31
N GLU A 36 -10.76 -8.23 -1.95
CA GLU A 36 -11.01 -7.91 -3.36
C GLU A 36 -10.89 -6.40 -3.63
N ASP A 37 -11.52 -5.55 -2.81
CA ASP A 37 -11.40 -4.09 -2.91
C ASP A 37 -9.94 -3.59 -2.85
N LEU A 38 -9.09 -4.22 -2.02
CA LEU A 38 -7.67 -3.87 -1.91
C LEU A 38 -6.88 -4.31 -3.14
N ILE A 39 -7.17 -5.49 -3.68
CA ILE A 39 -6.53 -6.05 -4.88
C ILE A 39 -6.93 -5.25 -6.12
N GLU A 40 -8.22 -4.95 -6.29
CA GLU A 40 -8.73 -4.10 -7.36
C GLU A 40 -8.12 -2.70 -7.30
N LYS A 41 -7.94 -2.14 -6.10
CA LYS A 41 -7.23 -0.87 -5.94
C LYS A 41 -5.79 -0.97 -6.44
N CYS A 42 -5.07 -2.03 -6.09
CA CYS A 42 -3.70 -2.24 -6.57
C CYS A 42 -3.66 -2.33 -8.10
N GLN A 43 -4.59 -3.05 -8.70
CA GLN A 43 -4.69 -3.15 -10.16
C GLN A 43 -4.97 -1.78 -10.80
N ALA A 44 -5.95 -1.04 -10.30
CA ALA A 44 -6.28 0.29 -10.82
C ALA A 44 -5.12 1.29 -10.66
N LEU A 45 -4.32 1.18 -9.61
CA LEU A 45 -3.10 1.98 -9.43
C LEU A 45 -2.02 1.60 -10.45
N ALA A 46 -1.81 0.30 -10.68
CA ALA A 46 -0.85 -0.21 -11.65
C ALA A 46 -1.23 0.17 -13.10
N ASP A 47 -2.53 0.30 -13.38
CA ASP A 47 -3.08 0.72 -14.66
C ASP A 47 -3.05 2.25 -14.85
N GLY A 48 -2.75 3.00 -13.79
CA GLY A 48 -2.85 4.46 -13.77
C GLY A 48 -4.30 4.98 -13.78
N ALA A 49 -5.27 4.10 -13.52
CA ALA A 49 -6.70 4.41 -13.50
C ALA A 49 -7.17 4.99 -12.14
N ALA A 50 -6.37 4.85 -11.09
CA ALA A 50 -6.65 5.42 -9.76
C ALA A 50 -5.67 6.54 -9.38
N PRO A 51 -6.16 7.66 -8.80
CA PRO A 51 -5.29 8.72 -8.32
C PRO A 51 -4.49 8.27 -7.10
N SER A 52 -3.25 8.73 -7.01
CA SER A 52 -2.35 8.50 -5.88
C SER A 52 -1.61 9.79 -5.52
N LYS A 53 -1.18 9.89 -4.26
CA LYS A 53 -0.43 11.03 -3.74
C LYS A 53 1.03 10.63 -3.55
N ASP A 54 1.90 11.60 -3.80
CA ASP A 54 3.33 11.51 -3.50
C ASP A 54 3.56 11.68 -1.99
N CYS A 55 4.48 10.89 -1.43
CA CYS A 55 4.80 10.93 0.01
C CYS A 55 5.77 12.06 0.39
N ARG A 56 6.59 12.53 -0.56
CA ARG A 56 7.77 13.35 -0.30
C ARG A 56 7.44 14.71 0.30
N ARG A 57 6.35 15.34 -0.14
CA ARG A 57 5.92 16.64 0.41
C ARG A 57 5.28 16.56 1.79
N LEU A 58 4.87 15.38 2.23
CA LEU A 58 4.11 15.20 3.47
C LEU A 58 4.96 14.70 4.62
N VAL A 59 6.12 14.12 4.34
CA VAL A 59 6.87 13.34 5.32
C VAL A 59 8.35 13.74 5.34
N ASP A 60 9.04 13.53 4.22
CA ASP A 60 10.47 13.83 4.12
C ASP A 60 10.87 14.08 2.65
N PRO A 61 11.45 15.26 2.33
CA PRO A 61 12.06 15.55 1.03
C PRO A 61 13.07 14.52 0.52
N ALA A 62 13.70 13.75 1.40
CA ALA A 62 14.70 12.73 1.08
C ALA A 62 14.07 11.38 0.67
N LEU A 63 12.75 11.18 0.85
CA LEU A 63 12.09 9.97 0.40
C LEU A 63 12.17 9.83 -1.13
N PRO A 64 12.22 8.59 -1.64
CA PRO A 64 12.18 8.33 -3.08
C PRO A 64 10.96 9.00 -3.74
N GLU A 65 11.17 9.74 -4.84
CA GLU A 65 10.10 10.45 -5.59
C GLU A 65 9.03 9.50 -6.18
N ASN A 66 9.31 8.21 -6.19
CA ASN A 66 8.41 7.17 -6.66
C ASN A 66 7.60 6.51 -5.53
N LEU A 67 7.79 6.89 -4.26
CA LEU A 67 6.98 6.41 -3.14
C LEU A 67 5.66 7.17 -3.07
N ARG A 68 4.57 6.42 -3.18
CA ARG A 68 3.22 6.94 -3.34
C ARG A 68 2.25 6.18 -2.45
N TYR A 69 1.09 6.78 -2.23
CA TYR A 69 0.00 6.13 -1.50
C TYR A 69 -1.37 6.49 -2.06
N ALA A 70 -2.32 5.59 -1.87
CA ALA A 70 -3.72 5.79 -2.22
C ALA A 70 -4.63 5.14 -1.17
N ARG A 71 -5.79 5.75 -0.91
CA ARG A 71 -6.76 5.23 0.06
C ARG A 71 -7.67 4.18 -0.59
N SER A 72 -7.93 3.10 0.12
CA SER A 72 -9.01 2.13 -0.15
C SER A 72 -9.69 1.79 1.17
N GLY A 73 -10.93 2.23 1.34
CA GLY A 73 -11.67 2.05 2.60
C GLY A 73 -10.93 2.62 3.82
N GLN A 74 -10.60 1.74 4.77
CA GLN A 74 -9.89 2.05 6.02
C GLN A 74 -8.37 1.81 5.92
N HIS A 75 -7.84 1.51 4.73
CA HIS A 75 -6.40 1.35 4.51
C HIS A 75 -5.85 2.31 3.45
N TYR A 76 -4.56 2.58 3.56
CA TYR A 76 -3.72 3.16 2.53
C TYR A 76 -2.90 2.03 1.89
N VAL A 77 -2.96 1.95 0.56
CA VAL A 77 -2.01 1.18 -0.24
C VAL A 77 -0.78 2.06 -0.42
N VAL A 78 0.36 1.63 0.11
CA VAL A 78 1.66 2.30 -0.05
C VAL A 78 2.47 1.54 -1.08
N PHE A 79 3.00 2.24 -2.07
CA PHE A 79 3.66 1.60 -3.20
C PHE A 79 4.75 2.45 -3.84
N ILE A 80 5.68 1.78 -4.51
CA ILE A 80 6.70 2.37 -5.36
C ILE A 80 6.24 2.26 -6.81
N ALA A 81 6.18 3.38 -7.52
CA ALA A 81 5.86 3.44 -8.94
C ALA A 81 7.15 3.40 -9.79
N ALA A 82 7.65 2.20 -10.08
CA ALA A 82 8.79 2.03 -10.96
C ALA A 82 8.39 2.12 -12.46
N PRO A 83 9.35 2.31 -13.38
CA PRO A 83 9.06 2.41 -14.82
C PRO A 83 8.36 1.18 -15.39
N ASP A 84 8.77 -0.02 -14.97
CA ASP A 84 8.36 -1.32 -15.50
C ASP A 84 7.30 -2.05 -14.66
N ARG A 85 7.24 -1.76 -13.35
CA ARG A 85 6.31 -2.40 -12.41
C ARG A 85 5.89 -1.50 -11.25
N MET A 86 4.82 -1.89 -10.57
CA MET A 86 4.45 -1.31 -9.28
C MET A 86 4.83 -2.27 -8.14
N ILE A 87 5.44 -1.76 -7.08
CA ILE A 87 5.82 -2.57 -5.91
C ILE A 87 5.01 -2.09 -4.72
N VAL A 88 4.08 -2.89 -4.22
CA VAL A 88 3.31 -2.56 -3.02
C VAL A 88 4.16 -2.84 -1.80
N VAL A 89 4.45 -1.79 -1.04
CA VAL A 89 5.34 -1.80 0.12
C VAL A 89 4.59 -2.21 1.38
N ASP A 90 3.40 -1.65 1.61
CA ASP A 90 2.60 -1.93 2.81
C ASP A 90 1.12 -1.57 2.62
N PHE A 91 0.27 -2.08 3.52
CA PHE A 91 -1.12 -1.67 3.70
C PHE A 91 -1.30 -1.09 5.10
N LEU A 92 -1.53 0.22 5.19
CA LEU A 92 -1.55 0.93 6.47
C LEU A 92 -2.97 1.33 6.86
N HIS A 93 -3.40 1.01 8.08
CA HIS A 93 -4.71 1.47 8.55
C HIS A 93 -4.75 3.00 8.64
N VAL A 94 -5.86 3.64 8.26
CA VAL A 94 -6.01 5.11 8.24
C VAL A 94 -5.90 5.79 9.62
N ARG A 95 -5.87 5.00 10.69
CA ARG A 95 -5.69 5.47 12.08
C ARG A 95 -4.23 5.49 12.50
N MET A 96 -3.33 4.91 11.69
CA MET A 96 -1.91 4.98 11.96
C MET A 96 -1.37 6.37 11.61
N ASP A 97 -0.33 6.79 12.32
CA ASP A 97 0.45 7.98 11.97
C ASP A 97 1.18 7.72 10.66
N LEU A 98 0.54 8.14 9.56
CA LEU A 98 1.01 7.88 8.21
C LEU A 98 2.38 8.54 7.95
N PRO A 99 2.63 9.82 8.32
CA PRO A 99 3.97 10.39 8.25
C PRO A 99 5.04 9.58 8.98
N ALA A 100 4.82 9.23 10.25
CA ALA A 100 5.81 8.48 11.03
C ALA A 100 6.12 7.12 10.40
N ARG A 101 5.09 6.43 9.88
CA ARG A 101 5.25 5.12 9.25
C ARG A 101 5.97 5.20 7.90
N LEU A 102 5.68 6.23 7.10
CA LEU A 102 6.34 6.45 5.81
C LEU A 102 7.83 6.80 5.99
N ALA A 103 8.18 7.58 7.02
CA ALA A 103 9.57 7.87 7.35
C ALA A 103 10.37 6.59 7.67
N ALA A 104 9.79 5.70 8.51
CA ALA A 104 10.41 4.42 8.85
C ALA A 104 10.62 3.48 7.64
N LEU A 105 9.82 3.63 6.57
CA LEU A 105 10.03 2.88 5.32
C LEU A 105 11.19 3.43 4.49
N GLY A 106 11.50 4.73 4.60
CA GLY A 106 12.62 5.38 3.92
C GLY A 106 13.98 5.10 4.56
N GLU A 107 14.01 4.86 5.87
CA GLU A 107 15.23 4.50 6.61
C GLU A 107 15.70 3.05 6.34
N GLY A 108 14.84 2.20 5.76
CA GLY A 108 15.10 0.78 5.53
C GLY A 108 15.87 0.42 4.25
N ASP A 109 16.20 1.40 3.39
CA ASP A 109 16.90 1.16 2.10
C ASP A 109 18.39 1.57 2.13
N SER A 110 18.94 1.92 3.30
CA SER A 110 20.39 2.07 3.48
C SER A 110 21.01 0.77 3.99
N GLY A 111 21.24 -0.19 3.10
CA GLY A 111 21.88 -1.45 3.45
C GLY A 111 22.45 -2.19 2.23
N GLU A 112 23.71 -1.84 1.91
CA GLU A 112 24.76 -2.55 1.13
C GLU A 112 24.45 -3.17 -0.25
#